data_AF-A0AAF0EWW8-F1
#
_entry.id   AF-A0AAF0EWW8-F1
#
_cell.length_a   1.000
_cell.length_b   1.000
_cell.length_c   1.000
_cell.angle_alpha   90.00
_cell.angle_beta   90.00
_cell.angle_gamma   90.00
#
_symmetry.space_group_name_H-M   'P 1'
#
loop_
_entity.id
_entity.type
_entity.pdbx_description
1 polymer ?
#
loop_
_entity_poly.entity_id
_entity_poly.type
_entity_poly.pdbx_seq_one_letter_code
_entity_poly.pdbx_strand_id
1 'polypeptide(L)'
;MHELRALPVEVLERVAYEAVRTDTGPPAGLTSLLLVSRHVHDTLAGSILYARLFCSSFDTDAIARRFGLLERSTAAAELVKRFRALHAVRSGDYTVEHLWTIYLIALEDDGRNIRQLEWANTAAVLESHADTGVAPSETEEAALALGIRAILSGGDRGTLQIAFGAHAYKILLAPESRGDDDSETHAATAADAGAGAGVTDASNSAAAASRPRQRAIDTCGQRISLAVPPAALGAISLFCESESAALGFPMKEPARSSLACDADYYRLLKCTSPTAPGLSADLLGGMLAGVWEGTFFFLDFDAYRDMLAGHPVRQAYAGQRQLLRLKETGQDDTHITLSGSGHSAWGRFTVSGSVRIWDGLVTVHKTYVSRREAWTYQGYVLGRHRIVGRWRDVAPGAQTGYEGPFVLSRR
;
A
#
# COMPACT_ATOMS: atom_id res chain seq x y z
N MET A 1 -7.96 -49.61 13.92
CA MET A 1 -7.49 -48.63 14.94
C MET A 1 -6.24 -49.06 15.72
N HIS A 2 -6.03 -50.36 16.00
CA HIS A 2 -4.80 -50.83 16.67
C HIS A 2 -3.51 -50.56 15.88
N GLU A 3 -3.56 -50.57 14.55
CA GLU A 3 -2.39 -50.38 13.67
C GLU A 3 -1.85 -48.94 13.67
N LEU A 4 -2.71 -47.93 13.80
CA LEU A 4 -2.31 -46.52 13.83
C LEU A 4 -1.47 -46.15 15.06
N ARG A 5 -1.69 -46.83 16.20
CA ARG A 5 -0.90 -46.64 17.42
C ARG A 5 0.48 -47.28 17.36
N ALA A 6 0.69 -48.21 16.44
CA ALA A 6 1.96 -48.89 16.26
C ALA A 6 2.92 -48.12 15.35
N LEU A 7 2.44 -47.07 14.67
CA LEU A 7 3.27 -46.21 13.84
C LEU A 7 4.14 -45.29 14.69
N PRO A 8 5.41 -45.08 14.32
CA PRO A 8 6.22 -43.98 14.88
C PRO A 8 5.53 -42.64 14.67
N VAL A 9 5.70 -41.73 15.62
CA VAL A 9 5.07 -40.39 15.63
C VAL A 9 5.39 -39.63 14.34
N GLU A 10 6.63 -39.72 13.87
CA GLU A 10 7.12 -39.04 12.67
C GLU A 10 6.40 -39.52 11.41
N VAL A 11 6.08 -40.82 11.34
CA VAL A 11 5.34 -41.43 10.23
C VAL A 11 3.89 -40.99 10.28
N LEU A 12 3.27 -41.02 11.47
CA LEU A 12 1.90 -40.58 11.67
C LEU A 12 1.74 -39.09 11.31
N GLU A 13 2.66 -38.24 11.73
CA GLU A 13 2.68 -36.81 11.36
C GLU A 13 2.84 -36.59 9.86
N ARG A 14 3.69 -37.39 9.19
CA ARG A 14 3.88 -37.26 7.74
C ARG A 14 2.63 -37.67 6.98
N VAL A 15 2.02 -38.78 7.36
CA VAL A 15 0.74 -39.24 6.79
C VAL A 15 -0.35 -38.20 7.04
N ALA A 16 -0.43 -37.65 8.25
CA ALA A 16 -1.38 -36.59 8.60
C ALA A 16 -1.18 -35.35 7.71
N TYR A 17 0.06 -34.88 7.57
CA TYR A 17 0.39 -33.74 6.71
C TYR A 17 -0.05 -33.96 5.27
N GLU A 18 0.30 -35.10 4.65
CA GLU A 18 -0.09 -35.39 3.27
C GLU A 18 -1.61 -35.55 3.12
N ALA A 19 -2.31 -36.06 4.14
CA ALA A 19 -3.75 -36.25 4.12
C ALA A 19 -4.56 -34.95 4.23
N VAL A 20 -4.02 -33.92 4.91
CA VAL A 20 -4.77 -32.69 5.22
C VAL A 20 -4.23 -31.43 4.54
N ARG A 21 -3.03 -31.48 3.93
CA ARG A 21 -2.48 -30.33 3.23
C ARG A 21 -3.38 -29.92 2.07
N THR A 22 -3.55 -28.62 1.92
CA THR A 22 -4.33 -27.99 0.87
C THR A 22 -3.46 -26.95 0.18
N ASP A 23 -3.62 -26.81 -1.15
CA ASP A 23 -2.92 -25.75 -1.89
C ASP A 23 -3.51 -24.36 -1.57
N THR A 24 -4.80 -24.31 -1.20
CA THR A 24 -5.54 -23.08 -0.88
C THR A 24 -6.53 -23.32 0.26
N GLY A 25 -6.71 -22.32 1.12
CA GLY A 25 -7.64 -22.37 2.24
C GLY A 25 -7.15 -23.26 3.39
N PRO A 26 -7.89 -23.29 4.52
CA PRO A 26 -7.50 -24.04 5.71
C PRO A 26 -7.52 -25.55 5.44
N PRO A 27 -6.73 -26.34 6.19
CA PRO A 27 -6.67 -27.79 6.05
C PRO A 27 -7.99 -28.43 6.56
N ALA A 28 -9.00 -28.52 5.70
CA ALA A 28 -10.37 -28.89 6.07
C ALA A 28 -10.49 -30.28 6.72
N GLY A 29 -9.61 -31.22 6.35
CA GLY A 29 -9.58 -32.57 6.93
C GLY A 29 -8.94 -32.65 8.32
N LEU A 30 -8.28 -31.59 8.80
CA LEU A 30 -7.52 -31.61 10.05
C LEU A 30 -8.43 -31.87 11.26
N THR A 31 -9.57 -31.18 11.36
CA THR A 31 -10.52 -31.37 12.47
C THR A 31 -11.04 -32.81 12.49
N SER A 32 -11.45 -33.34 11.33
CA SER A 32 -11.93 -34.73 11.23
C SER A 32 -10.85 -35.74 11.62
N LEU A 33 -9.59 -35.49 11.22
CA LEU A 33 -8.46 -36.35 11.58
C LEU A 33 -8.19 -36.34 13.09
N LEU A 34 -8.20 -35.16 13.72
CA LEU A 34 -7.99 -35.02 15.16
C LEU A 34 -9.10 -35.69 15.98
N LEU A 35 -10.32 -35.79 15.44
CA LEU A 35 -11.45 -36.45 16.08
C LEU A 35 -11.44 -37.99 15.96
N VAL A 36 -10.49 -38.58 15.21
CA VAL A 36 -10.42 -40.03 15.02
C VAL A 36 -10.19 -40.77 16.35
N SER A 37 -9.26 -40.31 17.19
CA SER A 37 -9.03 -40.89 18.52
C SER A 37 -8.22 -39.97 19.43
N ARG A 38 -8.30 -40.17 20.76
CA ARG A 38 -7.46 -39.43 21.73
C ARG A 38 -5.97 -39.52 21.43
N HIS A 39 -5.47 -40.71 21.08
CA HIS A 39 -4.05 -40.89 20.74
C HIS A 39 -3.63 -40.07 19.51
N VAL A 40 -4.46 -40.05 18.47
CA VAL A 40 -4.20 -39.24 17.26
C VAL A 40 -4.24 -37.75 17.61
N HIS A 41 -5.24 -37.32 18.38
CA HIS A 41 -5.32 -35.95 18.87
C HIS A 41 -4.07 -35.55 19.65
N ASP A 42 -3.71 -36.30 20.70
CA ASP A 42 -2.59 -35.96 21.58
C ASP A 42 -1.24 -35.97 20.84
N THR A 43 -1.12 -36.77 19.78
CA THR A 43 0.07 -36.82 18.93
C THR A 43 0.12 -35.67 17.93
N LEU A 44 -1.00 -35.37 17.25
CA LEU A 44 -1.04 -34.46 16.09
C LEU A 44 -1.46 -33.03 16.42
N ALA A 45 -2.11 -32.80 17.57
CA ALA A 45 -2.43 -31.45 18.04
C ALA A 45 -1.18 -30.65 18.47
N GLY A 46 0.02 -31.24 18.32
CA GLY A 46 1.30 -30.61 18.57
C GLY A 46 1.74 -29.63 17.48
N SER A 47 2.82 -28.90 17.76
CA SER A 47 3.31 -27.81 16.92
C SER A 47 3.98 -28.25 15.61
N ILE A 48 4.44 -29.50 15.48
CA ILE A 48 5.21 -29.93 14.30
C ILE A 48 4.34 -30.00 13.05
N LEU A 49 3.17 -30.67 13.13
CA LEU A 49 2.23 -30.76 12.00
C LEU A 49 1.78 -29.37 11.55
N TYR A 50 1.39 -28.51 12.51
CA TYR A 50 0.94 -27.15 12.24
C TYR A 50 2.06 -26.28 11.65
N ALA A 51 3.29 -26.37 12.16
CA ALA A 51 4.44 -25.67 11.58
C ALA A 51 4.73 -26.12 10.14
N ARG A 52 4.62 -27.42 9.84
CA ARG A 52 4.77 -27.93 8.47
C ARG A 52 3.67 -27.41 7.56
N LEU A 53 2.42 -27.41 8.03
CA LEU A 53 1.30 -26.84 7.28
C LEU A 53 1.53 -25.35 7.01
N PHE A 54 2.00 -24.58 7.99
CA PHE A 54 2.35 -23.17 7.82
C PHE A 54 3.35 -22.95 6.69
N CYS A 55 4.49 -23.63 6.73
CA CYS A 55 5.53 -23.51 5.71
C CYS A 55 5.09 -24.02 4.34
N SER A 56 4.01 -24.81 4.26
CA SER A 56 3.44 -25.28 3.00
C SER A 56 2.36 -24.33 2.45
N SER A 57 1.59 -23.69 3.34
CA SER A 57 0.45 -22.84 2.97
C SER A 57 0.84 -21.38 2.71
N PHE A 58 1.90 -20.88 3.37
CA PHE A 58 2.34 -19.50 3.29
C PHE A 58 3.81 -19.38 2.86
N ASP A 59 4.13 -18.26 2.23
CA ASP A 59 5.50 -17.84 1.95
C ASP A 59 6.18 -17.41 3.25
N THR A 60 7.41 -17.88 3.48
CA THR A 60 8.13 -17.67 4.75
C THR A 60 9.46 -16.93 4.58
N ASP A 61 9.89 -16.65 3.35
CA ASP A 61 11.17 -15.99 3.09
C ASP A 61 11.18 -14.56 3.62
N ALA A 62 10.08 -13.82 3.43
CA ALA A 62 9.89 -12.49 4.00
C ALA A 62 9.95 -12.51 5.53
N ILE A 63 9.31 -13.51 6.14
CA ILE A 63 9.31 -13.71 7.59
C ILE A 63 10.73 -13.98 8.08
N ALA A 64 11.46 -14.87 7.40
CA ALA A 64 12.85 -15.19 7.73
C ALA A 64 13.75 -13.95 7.66
N ARG A 65 13.57 -13.07 6.67
CA ARG A 65 14.32 -11.80 6.58
C ARG A 65 13.96 -10.81 7.69
N ARG A 66 12.70 -10.75 8.10
CA ARG A 66 12.17 -9.73 9.05
C ARG A 66 12.27 -10.15 10.52
N PHE A 67 12.09 -11.43 10.82
CA PHE A 67 11.98 -11.98 12.18
C PHE A 67 13.01 -13.10 12.47
N GLY A 68 13.70 -13.59 11.44
CA GLY A 68 14.55 -14.79 11.54
C GLY A 68 13.76 -16.09 11.38
N LEU A 69 14.45 -17.21 11.57
CA LEU A 69 13.81 -18.54 11.54
C LEU A 69 12.85 -18.69 12.72
N LEU A 70 11.59 -19.01 12.42
CA LEU A 70 10.58 -19.19 13.46
C LEU A 70 10.74 -20.52 14.20
N GLU A 71 10.50 -20.48 15.51
CA GLU A 71 10.28 -21.70 16.29
C GLU A 71 9.02 -22.43 15.82
N ARG A 72 8.98 -23.76 16.00
CA ARG A 72 7.84 -24.60 15.60
C ARG A 72 6.53 -24.19 16.26
N SER A 73 6.57 -23.84 17.54
CA SER A 73 5.42 -23.30 18.30
C SER A 73 4.88 -22.01 17.68
N THR A 74 5.79 -21.10 17.32
CA THR A 74 5.46 -19.82 16.69
C THR A 74 4.86 -19.99 15.30
N ALA A 75 5.47 -20.84 14.45
CA ALA A 75 4.92 -21.16 13.13
C ALA A 75 3.53 -21.81 13.22
N ALA A 76 3.33 -22.71 14.20
CA ALA A 76 2.03 -23.31 14.46
C ALA A 76 0.96 -22.29 14.87
N ALA A 77 1.33 -21.32 15.72
CA ALA A 77 0.43 -20.23 16.11
C ALA A 77 0.09 -19.31 14.92
N GLU A 78 1.07 -19.00 14.07
CA GLU A 78 0.86 -18.20 12.86
C GLU A 78 -0.08 -18.88 11.86
N LEU A 79 -0.01 -20.21 11.67
CA LEU A 79 -0.99 -20.94 10.86
C LEU A 79 -2.42 -20.63 11.28
N VAL A 80 -2.69 -20.79 12.58
CA VAL A 80 -4.03 -20.63 13.15
C VAL A 80 -4.46 -19.16 13.05
N LYS A 81 -3.59 -18.23 13.40
CA LYS A 81 -3.86 -16.80 13.33
C LYS A 81 -4.21 -16.34 11.91
N ARG A 82 -3.41 -16.73 10.92
CA ARG A 82 -3.61 -16.31 9.52
C ARG A 82 -4.89 -16.89 8.94
N PHE A 83 -5.18 -18.18 9.16
CA PHE A 83 -6.44 -18.75 8.68
C PHE A 83 -7.67 -18.18 9.39
N ARG A 84 -7.58 -17.80 10.67
CA ARG A 84 -8.66 -17.06 11.35
C ARG A 84 -8.90 -15.70 10.69
N ALA A 85 -7.85 -14.94 10.41
CA ALA A 85 -7.96 -13.65 9.72
C ALA A 85 -8.55 -13.79 8.31
N LEU A 86 -8.09 -14.78 7.54
CA LEU A 86 -8.62 -15.07 6.20
C LEU A 86 -10.10 -15.46 6.25
N HIS A 87 -10.50 -16.29 7.22
CA HIS A 87 -11.90 -16.66 7.40
C HIS A 87 -12.77 -15.47 7.80
N ALA A 88 -12.30 -14.63 8.74
CA ALA A 88 -13.01 -13.44 9.19
C ALA A 88 -13.25 -12.45 8.03
N VAL A 89 -12.23 -12.21 7.20
CA VAL A 89 -12.40 -11.39 5.98
C VAL A 89 -13.35 -12.07 5.00
N ARG A 90 -13.21 -13.37 4.74
CA ARG A 90 -14.11 -14.09 3.85
C ARG A 90 -15.58 -14.03 4.28
N SER A 91 -15.85 -14.02 5.58
CA SER A 91 -17.21 -13.89 6.12
C SER A 91 -17.73 -12.45 6.18
N GLY A 92 -16.87 -11.45 5.94
CA GLY A 92 -17.20 -10.03 6.13
C GLY A 92 -17.30 -9.59 7.59
N ASP A 93 -16.94 -10.47 8.54
CA ASP A 93 -16.96 -10.20 9.99
C ASP A 93 -15.52 -10.10 10.49
N TYR A 94 -14.83 -9.06 10.04
CA TYR A 94 -13.42 -8.83 10.34
C TYR A 94 -13.24 -7.62 11.26
N THR A 95 -12.03 -7.54 11.83
CA THR A 95 -11.61 -6.43 12.67
C THR A 95 -10.35 -5.83 12.07
N VAL A 96 -9.91 -4.69 12.60
CA VAL A 96 -8.65 -4.05 12.19
C VAL A 96 -7.44 -4.96 12.40
N GLU A 97 -7.43 -5.79 13.46
CA GLU A 97 -6.36 -6.79 13.69
C GLU A 97 -6.31 -7.87 12.61
N HIS A 98 -7.48 -8.29 12.12
CA HIS A 98 -7.55 -9.20 10.98
C HIS A 98 -6.97 -8.53 9.73
N LEU A 99 -7.32 -7.26 9.46
CA LEU A 99 -6.77 -6.51 8.33
C LEU A 99 -5.25 -6.32 8.41
N TRP A 100 -4.69 -6.08 9.59
CA TRP A 100 -3.23 -6.06 9.75
C TRP A 100 -2.59 -7.39 9.40
N THR A 101 -3.20 -8.50 9.81
CA THR A 101 -2.73 -9.83 9.45
C THR A 101 -2.81 -10.05 7.94
N ILE A 102 -3.90 -9.65 7.30
CA ILE A 102 -4.06 -9.73 5.84
C ILE A 102 -3.06 -8.84 5.09
N TYR A 103 -2.83 -7.61 5.58
CA TYR A 103 -1.86 -6.69 4.99
C TYR A 103 -0.44 -7.26 5.03
N LEU A 104 -0.04 -7.87 6.15
CA LEU A 104 1.24 -8.57 6.26
C LEU A 104 1.32 -9.78 5.31
N ILE A 105 0.26 -10.60 5.23
CA ILE A 105 0.21 -11.72 4.26
C ILE A 105 0.43 -11.21 2.82
N ALA A 106 -0.19 -10.08 2.46
CA ALA A 106 -0.04 -9.47 1.13
C ALA A 106 1.38 -8.95 0.86
N LEU A 107 2.04 -8.31 1.85
CA LEU A 107 3.43 -7.85 1.75
C LEU A 107 4.48 -8.98 1.75
N GLU A 108 4.07 -10.18 2.16
CA GLU A 108 4.92 -11.37 2.25
C GLU A 108 4.76 -12.29 1.03
N ASP A 109 3.93 -11.92 0.06
CA ASP A 109 3.62 -12.77 -1.10
C ASP A 109 4.81 -12.95 -2.04
N ASP A 110 5.16 -14.21 -2.26
CA ASP A 110 6.05 -14.69 -3.32
C ASP A 110 5.33 -15.77 -4.18
N GLY A 111 3.99 -15.83 -4.10
CA GLY A 111 3.12 -16.61 -4.97
C GLY A 111 2.25 -17.65 -4.26
N ARG A 112 2.48 -17.96 -2.98
CA ARG A 112 1.58 -18.83 -2.19
C ARG A 112 0.55 -18.02 -1.42
N ASN A 113 0.97 -16.91 -0.82
CA ASN A 113 0.09 -16.08 0.00
C ASN A 113 -1.09 -15.54 -0.80
N ILE A 114 -0.87 -15.15 -2.06
CA ILE A 114 -1.94 -14.70 -2.96
C ILE A 114 -3.06 -15.73 -3.05
N ARG A 115 -2.75 -17.03 -3.18
CA ARG A 115 -3.78 -18.06 -3.34
C ARG A 115 -4.66 -18.18 -2.09
N GLN A 116 -4.09 -17.86 -0.92
CA GLN A 116 -4.85 -17.79 0.32
C GLN A 116 -5.76 -16.55 0.36
N LEU A 117 -5.29 -15.41 -0.13
CA LEU A 117 -6.05 -14.17 -0.25
C LEU A 117 -7.19 -14.27 -1.28
N GLU A 118 -6.94 -14.96 -2.41
CA GLU A 118 -7.94 -15.33 -3.40
C GLU A 118 -8.99 -16.27 -2.82
N TRP A 119 -8.57 -17.30 -2.07
CA TRP A 119 -9.49 -18.15 -1.32
C TRP A 119 -10.34 -17.35 -0.34
N ALA A 120 -9.79 -16.32 0.31
CA ALA A 120 -10.56 -15.45 1.21
C ALA A 120 -11.44 -14.42 0.48
N ASN A 121 -11.35 -14.34 -0.86
CA ASN A 121 -12.01 -13.32 -1.67
C ASN A 121 -11.70 -11.88 -1.19
N THR A 122 -10.48 -11.65 -0.71
CA THR A 122 -10.10 -10.42 0.01
C THR A 122 -10.33 -9.16 -0.81
N ALA A 123 -9.98 -9.17 -2.10
CA ALA A 123 -10.10 -7.99 -2.95
C ALA A 123 -11.56 -7.52 -3.12
N ALA A 124 -12.49 -8.47 -3.29
CA ALA A 124 -13.91 -8.17 -3.46
C ALA A 124 -14.59 -7.76 -2.14
N VAL A 125 -14.25 -8.42 -1.02
CA VAL A 125 -14.80 -8.05 0.30
C VAL A 125 -14.45 -6.61 0.66
N LEU A 126 -13.23 -6.18 0.34
CA LEU A 126 -12.75 -4.83 0.66
C LEU A 126 -13.12 -3.79 -0.41
N GLU A 127 -13.93 -4.15 -1.40
CA GLU A 127 -14.23 -3.27 -2.54
C GLU A 127 -14.92 -1.97 -2.11
N SER A 128 -15.85 -2.08 -1.16
CA SER A 128 -16.62 -0.97 -0.59
C SER A 128 -15.76 0.15 0.01
N HIS A 129 -14.51 -0.15 0.39
CA HIS A 129 -13.62 0.83 1.00
C HIS A 129 -12.94 1.75 -0.02
N ALA A 130 -12.97 1.40 -1.30
CA ALA A 130 -12.44 2.26 -2.36
C ALA A 130 -13.52 2.85 -3.28
N ASP A 131 -14.75 2.32 -3.27
CA ASP A 131 -15.84 2.85 -4.09
C ASP A 131 -16.74 3.81 -3.29
N THR A 132 -16.15 4.90 -2.79
CA THR A 132 -16.83 5.84 -1.88
C THR A 132 -17.39 7.07 -2.58
N GLY A 133 -17.02 7.34 -3.84
CA GLY A 133 -17.41 8.57 -4.56
C GLY A 133 -16.81 9.86 -4.01
N VAL A 134 -16.02 9.78 -2.93
CA VAL A 134 -15.39 10.87 -2.17
C VAL A 134 -13.98 10.42 -1.78
N ALA A 135 -13.07 11.36 -1.52
CA ALA A 135 -11.72 11.07 -1.05
C ALA A 135 -11.75 10.13 0.18
N PRO A 136 -11.06 8.98 0.14
CA PRO A 136 -11.14 8.01 1.23
C PRO A 136 -10.64 8.57 2.56
N SER A 137 -11.31 8.17 3.63
CA SER A 137 -10.94 8.54 5.01
C SER A 137 -9.57 7.99 5.40
N GLU A 138 -8.80 8.75 6.20
CA GLU A 138 -7.53 8.29 6.81
C GLU A 138 -7.76 7.47 8.09
N THR A 139 -8.82 6.66 8.12
CA THR A 139 -9.02 5.68 9.21
C THR A 139 -8.05 4.51 9.02
N GLU A 140 -7.69 3.85 10.12
CA GLU A 140 -6.79 2.68 10.09
C GLU A 140 -7.34 1.56 9.21
N GLU A 141 -8.65 1.32 9.30
CA GLU A 141 -9.37 0.33 8.49
C GLU A 141 -9.34 0.67 6.99
N ALA A 142 -9.72 1.90 6.61
CA ALA A 142 -9.70 2.32 5.21
C ALA A 142 -8.29 2.30 4.62
N ALA A 143 -7.29 2.76 5.38
CA ALA A 143 -5.89 2.74 4.98
C ALA A 143 -5.38 1.32 4.68
N LEU A 144 -5.66 0.37 5.58
CA LEU A 144 -5.30 -1.03 5.37
C LEU A 144 -6.05 -1.63 4.19
N ALA A 145 -7.36 -1.40 4.08
CA ALA A 145 -8.16 -1.93 2.98
C ALA A 145 -7.67 -1.44 1.61
N LEU A 146 -7.41 -0.14 1.48
CA LEU A 146 -6.86 0.46 0.25
C LEU A 146 -5.46 -0.05 -0.05
N GLY A 147 -4.61 -0.18 0.97
CA GLY A 147 -3.27 -0.75 0.82
C GLY A 147 -3.29 -2.20 0.36
N ILE A 148 -4.11 -3.05 0.99
CA ILE A 148 -4.32 -4.44 0.59
C ILE A 148 -4.80 -4.51 -0.86
N ARG A 149 -5.83 -3.74 -1.22
CA ARG A 149 -6.38 -3.71 -2.59
C ARG A 149 -5.34 -3.26 -3.62
N ALA A 150 -4.55 -2.23 -3.31
CA ALA A 150 -3.52 -1.73 -4.22
C ALA A 150 -2.35 -2.73 -4.41
N ILE A 151 -2.06 -3.57 -3.41
CA ILE A 151 -1.08 -4.67 -3.54
C ILE A 151 -1.65 -5.81 -4.39
N LEU A 152 -2.93 -6.12 -4.18
CA LEU A 152 -3.60 -7.22 -4.88
C LEU A 152 -4.04 -6.88 -6.30
N SER A 153 -4.09 -5.60 -6.66
CA SER A 153 -4.59 -5.16 -7.95
C SER A 153 -3.79 -5.76 -9.11
N GLY A 154 -4.55 -6.29 -10.07
CA GLY A 154 -4.08 -7.10 -11.19
C GLY A 154 -5.20 -7.25 -12.20
N GLY A 155 -5.51 -6.15 -12.90
CA GLY A 155 -6.21 -6.19 -14.18
C GLY A 155 -7.74 -6.36 -14.18
N ASP A 156 -8.42 -6.55 -13.04
CA ASP A 156 -9.89 -6.61 -13.01
C ASP A 156 -10.53 -5.21 -12.84
N ARG A 157 -11.50 -4.94 -13.71
CA ARG A 157 -11.75 -3.66 -14.38
C ARG A 157 -13.04 -2.98 -13.91
N GLY A 158 -13.27 -2.98 -12.61
CA GLY A 158 -14.32 -2.15 -12.04
C GLY A 158 -13.95 -0.68 -12.17
N THR A 159 -14.83 0.14 -12.74
CA THR A 159 -14.68 1.60 -12.73
C THR A 159 -14.78 2.09 -11.29
N LEU A 160 -13.65 2.25 -10.62
CA LEU A 160 -13.60 2.78 -9.27
C LEU A 160 -14.04 4.24 -9.29
N GLN A 161 -15.12 4.59 -8.57
CA GLN A 161 -15.53 5.98 -8.42
C GLN A 161 -14.74 6.63 -7.28
N ILE A 162 -13.44 6.83 -7.48
CA ILE A 162 -12.61 7.59 -6.53
C ILE A 162 -12.51 9.03 -7.03
N ALA A 163 -13.15 9.96 -6.32
CA ALA A 163 -12.80 11.37 -6.45
C ALA A 163 -11.50 11.61 -5.67
N PHE A 164 -10.39 11.87 -6.37
CA PHE A 164 -9.11 12.11 -5.72
C PHE A 164 -8.84 13.59 -5.45
N GLY A 165 -9.03 13.99 -4.19
CA GLY A 165 -8.56 15.29 -3.70
C GLY A 165 -7.11 15.20 -3.21
N ALA A 166 -6.12 15.46 -4.08
CA ALA A 166 -4.70 15.45 -3.71
C ALA A 166 -4.40 16.32 -2.46
N HIS A 167 -5.13 17.44 -2.36
CA HIS A 167 -5.04 18.42 -1.28
C HIS A 167 -5.44 17.87 0.10
N ALA A 168 -6.22 16.79 0.15
CA ALA A 168 -6.64 16.15 1.39
C ALA A 168 -5.50 15.34 2.05
N TYR A 169 -4.43 15.02 1.31
CA TYR A 169 -3.41 14.07 1.74
C TYR A 169 -2.11 14.75 2.18
N LYS A 170 -2.06 15.14 3.47
CA LYS A 170 -0.90 15.80 4.08
C LYS A 170 0.40 14.99 4.05
N ILE A 171 0.32 13.66 3.95
CA ILE A 171 1.50 12.78 3.82
C ILE A 171 2.33 13.06 2.56
N LEU A 172 1.70 13.64 1.53
CA LEU A 172 2.38 14.05 0.30
C LEU A 172 2.81 15.52 0.34
N LEU A 173 2.46 16.28 1.39
CA LEU A 173 2.48 17.75 1.38
C LEU A 173 3.75 18.43 1.88
N ALA A 174 4.62 17.83 2.71
CA ALA A 174 5.93 18.45 2.97
C ALA A 174 6.92 17.54 3.73
N PRO A 175 8.19 17.46 3.27
CA PRO A 175 9.31 17.00 4.09
C PRO A 175 9.85 18.05 5.08
N GLU A 176 9.40 19.32 4.98
CA GLU A 176 10.05 20.48 5.64
C GLU A 176 9.21 21.21 6.69
N SER A 177 8.01 20.72 7.05
CA SER A 177 7.23 21.25 8.19
C SER A 177 7.78 20.79 9.55
N ARG A 178 9.11 20.74 9.65
CA ARG A 178 9.86 20.46 10.87
C ARG A 178 10.27 21.79 11.51
N GLY A 179 9.25 22.60 11.78
CA GLY A 179 9.29 23.84 12.52
C GLY A 179 7.87 24.10 13.00
N ASP A 180 7.72 24.32 14.30
CA ASP A 180 6.46 24.70 14.94
C ASP A 180 5.76 25.82 14.16
N ASP A 181 4.65 25.52 13.50
CA ASP A 181 3.50 26.42 13.38
C ASP A 181 2.30 25.68 12.75
N ASP A 182 1.31 25.35 13.58
CA ASP A 182 -0.03 24.92 13.14
C ASP A 182 -0.84 26.15 12.65
N SER A 183 -0.24 26.98 11.78
CA SER A 183 -0.83 28.25 11.34
C SER A 183 -0.70 28.50 9.83
N GLU A 184 -0.84 27.47 9.01
CA GLU A 184 -1.26 27.65 7.61
C GLU A 184 -2.55 26.89 7.31
N THR A 185 -3.63 27.40 7.90
CA THR A 185 -4.96 27.28 7.32
C THR A 185 -4.94 28.07 6.01
N HIS A 186 -4.84 27.39 4.86
CA HIS A 186 -5.21 28.02 3.58
C HIS A 186 -6.71 28.34 3.65
N ALA A 187 -7.03 29.50 4.21
CA ALA A 187 -8.28 30.16 4.01
C ALA A 187 -8.41 30.41 2.51
N ALA A 188 -9.30 29.65 1.86
CA ALA A 188 -9.88 30.08 0.61
C ALA A 188 -10.51 31.45 0.88
N THR A 189 -9.87 32.52 0.41
CA THR A 189 -10.48 33.84 0.38
C THR A 189 -11.61 33.80 -0.65
N ALA A 190 -12.79 33.39 -0.19
CA ALA A 190 -14.05 33.67 -0.84
C ALA A 190 -14.35 35.16 -0.63
N ALA A 191 -14.02 35.98 -1.63
CA ALA A 191 -14.57 37.32 -1.73
C ALA A 191 -16.00 37.21 -2.30
N ASP A 192 -16.96 37.48 -1.41
CA ASP A 192 -18.22 38.22 -1.65
C ASP A 192 -19.22 37.66 -2.69
N ALA A 193 -20.25 36.96 -2.20
CA ALA A 193 -21.63 37.11 -2.64
C ALA A 193 -22.63 36.35 -1.73
N GLY A 194 -23.51 37.12 -1.06
CA GLY A 194 -24.93 36.75 -0.89
C GLY A 194 -25.32 35.77 0.21
N ALA A 195 -26.04 36.29 1.20
CA ALA A 195 -26.63 35.57 2.32
C ALA A 195 -27.71 34.54 1.92
N GLY A 196 -27.79 33.43 2.68
CA GLY A 196 -29.04 32.66 2.80
C GLY A 196 -28.93 31.17 3.12
N ALA A 197 -29.33 30.82 4.35
CA ALA A 197 -29.93 29.56 4.82
C ALA A 197 -29.02 28.36 5.13
N GLY A 198 -29.05 27.98 6.42
CA GLY A 198 -28.24 26.96 7.04
C GLY A 198 -28.43 25.53 6.53
N VAL A 199 -27.33 24.79 6.58
CA VAL A 199 -27.30 23.33 6.71
C VAL A 199 -26.25 23.01 7.79
N THR A 200 -26.62 22.04 8.59
CA THR A 200 -26.10 21.61 9.90
C THR A 200 -24.62 21.23 9.93
N ASP A 201 -24.00 21.51 11.08
CA ASP A 201 -22.74 20.95 11.60
C ASP A 201 -22.44 19.53 11.09
N ALA A 202 -21.60 19.44 10.06
CA ALA A 202 -20.75 18.27 9.84
C ALA A 202 -19.34 18.70 10.25
N SER A 203 -19.03 18.39 11.50
CA SER A 203 -17.77 18.68 12.17
C SER A 203 -16.57 18.41 11.28
N ASN A 204 -15.83 19.50 11.05
CA ASN A 204 -14.45 19.52 10.58
C ASN A 204 -13.60 18.45 11.29
N SER A 205 -13.42 17.31 10.63
CA SER A 205 -12.35 16.34 10.90
C SER A 205 -11.09 16.64 10.08
N ALA A 206 -10.93 17.88 9.61
CA ALA A 206 -9.74 18.37 8.91
C ALA A 206 -8.59 18.80 9.86
N ALA A 207 -8.63 18.31 11.11
CA ALA A 207 -7.60 18.50 12.14
C ALA A 207 -6.75 17.22 12.38
N ALA A 208 -6.52 16.39 11.36
CA ALA A 208 -5.54 15.31 11.43
C ALA A 208 -4.15 15.83 11.00
N ALA A 209 -3.56 16.69 11.81
CA ALA A 209 -2.15 17.06 11.68
C ALA A 209 -1.26 15.86 12.07
N SER A 210 -0.46 15.39 11.11
CA SER A 210 0.97 15.11 11.29
C SER A 210 1.44 14.00 12.27
N ARG A 211 0.80 12.82 12.34
CA ARG A 211 1.48 11.59 12.83
C ARG A 211 1.05 10.35 12.05
N PRO A 212 1.98 9.44 11.70
CA PRO A 212 1.59 8.06 11.42
C PRO A 212 0.93 7.52 12.69
N ARG A 213 -0.36 7.18 12.62
CA ARG A 213 -0.99 6.36 13.66
C ARG A 213 -0.21 5.06 13.71
N GLN A 214 0.16 4.58 14.89
CA GLN A 214 0.94 3.35 15.05
C GLN A 214 0.06 2.27 15.67
N ARG A 215 0.27 1.02 15.28
CA ARG A 215 -0.36 -0.15 15.90
C ARG A 215 0.70 -1.10 16.44
N ALA A 216 0.54 -1.49 17.69
CA ALA A 216 1.25 -2.63 18.23
C ALA A 216 0.58 -3.92 17.73
N ILE A 217 1.31 -4.76 17.03
CA ILE A 217 0.84 -5.99 16.40
C ILE A 217 1.67 -7.15 16.93
N ASP A 218 1.00 -8.17 17.45
CA ASP A 218 1.64 -9.43 17.81
C ASP A 218 1.71 -10.31 16.56
N THR A 219 2.90 -10.57 16.02
CA THR A 219 3.12 -11.39 14.82
C THR A 219 4.43 -12.14 14.92
N CYS A 220 4.44 -13.39 14.45
CA CYS A 220 5.66 -14.21 14.40
C CYS A 220 6.37 -14.33 15.77
N GLY A 221 5.59 -14.37 16.85
CA GLY A 221 6.09 -14.48 18.23
C GLY A 221 6.68 -13.18 18.80
N GLN A 222 6.58 -12.06 18.08
CA GLN A 222 7.08 -10.76 18.51
C GLN A 222 5.96 -9.71 18.51
N ARG A 223 6.08 -8.70 19.39
CA ARG A 223 5.22 -7.52 19.38
C ARG A 223 5.97 -6.36 18.73
N ILE A 224 5.50 -5.93 17.56
CA ILE A 224 6.11 -4.84 16.78
C ILE A 224 5.16 -3.65 16.69
N SER A 225 5.70 -2.43 16.59
CA SER A 225 4.91 -1.21 16.33
C SER A 225 5.08 -0.81 14.88
N LEU A 226 4.00 -0.83 14.10
CA LEU A 226 3.99 -0.38 12.70
C LEU A 226 3.17 0.90 12.57
N ALA A 227 3.67 1.85 11.79
CA ALA A 227 2.85 2.94 11.28
C ALA A 227 1.76 2.39 10.36
N VAL A 228 0.56 2.96 10.44
CA VAL A 228 -0.54 2.72 9.50
C VAL A 228 -0.08 3.16 8.11
N PRO A 229 -0.25 2.32 7.07
CA PRO A 229 0.12 2.69 5.71
C PRO A 229 -0.67 3.93 5.26
N PRO A 230 -0.09 4.83 4.46
CA PRO A 230 -0.81 6.01 4.00
C PRO A 230 -1.99 5.63 3.10
N ALA A 231 -3.23 5.99 3.47
CA ALA A 231 -4.41 5.66 2.66
C ALA A 231 -4.31 6.27 1.25
N ALA A 232 -3.74 7.48 1.18
CA ALA A 232 -3.42 8.18 -0.07
C ALA A 232 -2.72 7.29 -1.10
N LEU A 233 -1.73 6.49 -0.70
CA LEU A 233 -0.94 5.69 -1.63
C LEU A 233 -1.75 4.54 -2.24
N GLY A 234 -2.60 3.89 -1.43
CA GLY A 234 -3.54 2.89 -1.92
C GLY A 234 -4.59 3.50 -2.85
N ALA A 235 -5.18 4.63 -2.43
CA ALA A 235 -6.19 5.36 -3.20
C ALA A 235 -5.68 5.83 -4.57
N ILE A 236 -4.50 6.47 -4.61
CA ILE A 236 -3.88 6.93 -5.87
C ILE A 236 -3.58 5.76 -6.78
N SER A 237 -3.03 4.66 -6.24
CA SER A 237 -2.70 3.48 -7.03
C SER A 237 -3.94 2.92 -7.72
N LEU A 238 -5.01 2.72 -6.95
CA LEU A 238 -6.29 2.18 -7.43
C LEU A 238 -6.97 3.12 -8.43
N PHE A 239 -7.02 4.42 -8.13
CA PHE A 239 -7.55 5.45 -9.03
C PHE A 239 -6.78 5.46 -10.36
N CYS A 240 -5.45 5.60 -10.31
CA CYS A 240 -4.65 5.70 -11.52
C CYS A 240 -4.68 4.42 -12.35
N GLU A 241 -4.79 3.25 -11.73
CA GLU A 241 -4.93 1.98 -12.45
C GLU A 241 -6.26 1.92 -13.21
N SER A 242 -7.38 2.26 -12.55
CA SER A 242 -8.71 2.33 -13.16
C SER A 242 -8.74 3.31 -14.34
N GLU A 243 -8.30 4.55 -14.12
CA GLU A 243 -8.34 5.60 -15.14
C GLU A 243 -7.35 5.34 -16.30
N SER A 244 -6.18 4.76 -16.02
CA SER A 244 -5.24 4.40 -17.08
C SER A 244 -5.80 3.29 -17.97
N ALA A 245 -6.51 2.31 -17.38
CA ALA A 245 -7.20 1.28 -18.14
C ALA A 245 -8.34 1.87 -19.00
N ALA A 246 -9.14 2.79 -18.45
CA ALA A 246 -10.21 3.48 -19.17
C ALA A 246 -9.71 4.29 -20.37
N LEU A 247 -8.52 4.89 -20.26
CA LEU A 247 -7.85 5.62 -21.35
C LEU A 247 -7.12 4.71 -22.36
N GLY A 248 -7.20 3.38 -22.23
CA GLY A 248 -6.54 2.43 -23.13
C GLY A 248 -5.03 2.29 -22.92
N PHE A 249 -4.54 2.69 -21.75
CA PHE A 249 -3.13 2.61 -21.36
C PHE A 249 -2.97 1.79 -20.07
N PRO A 250 -3.36 0.49 -20.05
CA PRO A 250 -3.32 -0.30 -18.83
C PRO A 250 -1.90 -0.32 -18.25
N MET A 251 -1.82 -0.17 -16.93
CA MET A 251 -0.55 -0.27 -16.23
C MET A 251 0.03 -1.68 -16.32
N LYS A 252 1.35 -1.77 -16.30
CA LYS A 252 2.03 -3.07 -16.19
C LYS A 252 1.71 -3.69 -14.84
N GLU A 253 1.35 -4.97 -14.83
CA GLU A 253 1.15 -5.70 -13.59
C GLU A 253 2.44 -5.74 -12.76
N PRO A 254 2.35 -5.59 -11.43
CA PRO A 254 3.49 -5.75 -10.55
C PRO A 254 4.08 -7.15 -10.67
N ALA A 255 5.41 -7.26 -10.70
CA ALA A 255 6.03 -8.50 -10.25
C ALA A 255 5.78 -8.60 -8.74
N ARG A 256 4.96 -9.56 -8.30
CA ARG A 256 4.73 -9.82 -6.87
C ARG A 256 6.01 -10.40 -6.29
N SER A 257 6.60 -9.67 -5.34
CA SER A 257 7.82 -10.08 -4.67
C SER A 257 7.87 -9.45 -3.28
N SER A 258 7.93 -10.29 -2.26
CA SER A 258 8.02 -9.86 -0.88
C SER A 258 9.29 -9.04 -0.61
N LEU A 259 10.38 -9.34 -1.32
CA LEU A 259 11.65 -8.59 -1.26
C LEU A 259 11.47 -7.15 -1.74
N ALA A 260 10.63 -6.95 -2.76
CA ALA A 260 10.34 -5.63 -3.27
C ALA A 260 9.48 -4.80 -2.29
N CYS A 261 8.67 -5.48 -1.47
CA CYS A 261 7.85 -4.88 -0.41
C CYS A 261 8.61 -4.60 0.90
N ASP A 262 9.84 -5.08 1.06
CA ASP A 262 10.59 -4.89 2.32
C ASP A 262 10.88 -3.41 2.60
N ALA A 263 11.09 -2.59 1.57
CA ALA A 263 11.25 -1.15 1.75
C ALA A 263 10.00 -0.49 2.32
N ASP A 264 8.82 -0.90 1.86
CA ASP A 264 7.55 -0.44 2.39
C ASP A 264 7.34 -0.91 3.83
N TYR A 265 7.63 -2.19 4.12
CA TYR A 265 7.56 -2.73 5.48
C TYR A 265 8.47 -1.97 6.46
N TYR A 266 9.76 -1.79 6.10
CA TYR A 266 10.71 -1.10 6.97
C TYR A 266 10.39 0.39 7.11
N ARG A 267 9.77 1.01 6.10
CA ARG A 267 9.30 2.39 6.22
C ARG A 267 8.25 2.50 7.31
N LEU A 268 7.26 1.60 7.32
CA LEU A 268 6.24 1.57 8.37
C LEU A 268 6.81 1.23 9.75
N LEU A 269 7.87 0.41 9.81
CA LEU A 269 8.52 0.03 11.06
C LEU A 269 9.43 1.14 11.63
N LYS A 270 10.20 1.84 10.78
CA LYS A 270 11.28 2.74 11.21
C LYS A 270 10.97 4.23 11.08
N CYS A 271 9.92 4.61 10.35
CA CYS A 271 9.54 6.01 10.07
C CYS A 271 8.25 6.40 10.81
N THR A 272 8.11 5.98 12.06
CA THR A 272 6.86 6.12 12.85
C THR A 272 6.67 7.51 13.47
N SER A 273 7.72 8.31 13.57
CA SER A 273 7.69 9.69 14.07
C SER A 273 8.88 10.46 13.48
N PRO A 274 8.89 11.80 13.48
CA PRO A 274 10.03 12.57 12.96
C PRO A 274 11.38 12.19 13.60
N THR A 275 11.38 11.80 14.87
CA THR A 275 12.58 11.41 15.64
C THR A 275 12.95 9.94 15.51
N ALA A 276 12.16 9.14 14.79
CA ALA A 276 12.44 7.74 14.55
C ALA A 276 13.70 7.58 13.67
N PRO A 277 14.41 6.44 13.75
CA PRO A 277 15.70 6.28 13.08
C PRO A 277 15.63 6.37 11.54
N GLY A 278 14.46 6.11 10.94
CA GLY A 278 14.29 6.11 9.50
C GLY A 278 14.95 4.91 8.80
N LEU A 279 15.02 4.99 7.48
CA LEU A 279 15.64 4.00 6.61
C LEU A 279 17.14 4.26 6.41
N SER A 280 17.84 3.25 5.86
CA SER A 280 19.21 3.38 5.37
C SER A 280 19.23 3.54 3.85
N ALA A 281 20.28 4.18 3.34
CA ALA A 281 20.46 4.38 1.90
C ALA A 281 20.55 3.04 1.13
N ASP A 282 21.16 2.01 1.73
CA ASP A 282 21.29 0.67 1.12
C ASP A 282 19.95 0.05 0.72
N LEU A 283 18.90 0.36 1.49
CA LEU A 283 17.56 -0.14 1.19
C LEU A 283 17.00 0.54 -0.07
N LEU A 284 17.32 1.81 -0.29
CA LEU A 284 16.79 2.67 -1.35
C LEU A 284 17.65 2.69 -2.63
N GLY A 285 18.92 2.33 -2.53
CA GLY A 285 19.88 2.36 -3.64
C GLY A 285 19.40 1.55 -4.85
N GLY A 286 19.57 2.13 -6.05
CA GLY A 286 19.21 1.51 -7.32
C GLY A 286 17.70 1.29 -7.54
N MET A 287 16.85 1.79 -6.63
CA MET A 287 15.40 1.70 -6.81
C MET A 287 14.90 2.59 -7.95
N LEU A 288 15.49 3.77 -8.12
CA LEU A 288 14.95 4.79 -9.03
C LEU A 288 15.67 4.86 -10.37
N ALA A 289 16.92 4.42 -10.45
CA ALA A 289 17.62 4.33 -11.73
C ALA A 289 16.85 3.44 -12.73
N GLY A 290 16.49 4.00 -13.88
CA GLY A 290 15.76 3.24 -14.91
C GLY A 290 14.81 4.08 -15.76
N VAL A 291 13.97 3.37 -16.52
CA VAL A 291 12.90 3.96 -17.33
C VAL A 291 11.58 3.73 -16.62
N TRP A 292 10.84 4.82 -16.46
CA TRP A 292 9.56 4.89 -15.77
C TRP A 292 8.51 5.41 -16.74
N GLU A 293 7.35 4.77 -16.73
CA GLU A 293 6.27 5.04 -17.65
C GLU A 293 4.94 5.02 -16.92
N GLY A 294 4.10 6.01 -17.17
CA GLY A 294 2.75 6.02 -16.63
C GLY A 294 2.02 7.29 -16.99
N THR A 295 1.10 7.69 -16.12
CA THR A 295 0.15 8.76 -16.38
C THR A 295 0.08 9.66 -15.17
N PHE A 296 0.07 10.96 -15.39
CA PHE A 296 -0.45 11.89 -14.40
C PHE A 296 -1.86 12.31 -14.82
N PHE A 297 -2.74 12.49 -13.85
CA PHE A 297 -4.11 12.90 -14.07
C PHE A 297 -4.35 14.30 -13.54
N PHE A 298 -5.23 15.04 -14.19
CA PHE A 298 -5.56 16.40 -13.84
C PHE A 298 -7.03 16.68 -14.12
N LEU A 299 -7.61 17.61 -13.37
CA LEU A 299 -8.93 18.16 -13.63
C LEU A 299 -8.79 19.43 -14.44
N ASP A 300 -9.80 19.79 -15.24
CA ASP A 300 -9.88 21.18 -15.68
C ASP A 300 -10.04 22.11 -14.46
N PHE A 301 -9.81 23.41 -14.68
CA PHE A 301 -9.74 24.35 -13.58
C PHE A 301 -11.07 24.49 -12.82
N ASP A 302 -12.21 24.48 -13.53
CA ASP A 302 -13.51 24.62 -12.91
C ASP A 302 -13.86 23.37 -12.09
N ALA A 303 -13.63 22.17 -12.62
CA ALA A 303 -13.79 20.92 -11.91
C ALA A 303 -12.84 20.82 -10.70
N TYR A 304 -11.60 21.32 -10.82
CA TYR A 304 -10.68 21.36 -9.68
C TYR A 304 -11.19 22.28 -8.57
N ARG A 305 -11.70 23.47 -8.91
CA ARG A 305 -12.30 24.40 -7.96
C ARG A 305 -13.53 23.81 -7.29
N ASP A 306 -14.41 23.18 -8.06
CA ASP A 306 -15.63 22.56 -7.54
C ASP A 306 -15.30 21.41 -6.58
N MET A 307 -14.26 20.61 -6.89
CA MET A 307 -13.72 19.60 -5.98
C MET A 307 -13.21 20.21 -4.67
N LEU A 308 -12.46 21.32 -4.73
CA LEU A 308 -11.98 22.02 -3.53
C LEU A 308 -13.12 22.59 -2.68
N ALA A 309 -14.25 22.94 -3.30
CA ALA A 309 -15.46 23.37 -2.60
C ALA A 309 -16.28 22.21 -2.00
N GLY A 310 -15.81 20.96 -2.12
CA GLY A 310 -16.48 19.77 -1.59
C GLY A 310 -17.61 19.25 -2.48
N HIS A 311 -17.72 19.74 -3.73
CA HIS A 311 -18.68 19.19 -4.67
C HIS A 311 -18.19 17.85 -5.23
N PRO A 312 -19.10 16.87 -5.45
CA PRO A 312 -18.72 15.59 -6.04
C PRO A 312 -18.30 15.80 -7.50
N VAL A 313 -17.02 15.54 -7.79
CA VAL A 313 -16.49 15.55 -9.17
C VAL A 313 -16.39 14.11 -9.66
N ARG A 314 -17.26 13.74 -10.60
CA ARG A 314 -17.25 12.43 -11.25
C ARG A 314 -16.71 12.56 -12.68
N GLN A 315 -15.70 11.76 -13.02
CA GLN A 315 -15.26 11.51 -14.41
C GLN A 315 -14.81 12.74 -15.21
N ALA A 316 -14.18 13.72 -14.59
CA ALA A 316 -13.63 14.90 -15.27
C ALA A 316 -12.08 14.89 -15.39
N TYR A 317 -11.44 13.75 -15.11
CA TYR A 317 -9.99 13.65 -15.16
C TYR A 317 -9.49 13.44 -16.57
N ALA A 318 -8.58 14.30 -17.01
CA ALA A 318 -7.75 14.06 -18.18
C ALA A 318 -6.43 13.42 -17.73
N GLY A 319 -5.94 12.45 -18.52
CA GLY A 319 -4.67 11.79 -18.28
C GLY A 319 -3.62 12.21 -19.31
N GLN A 320 -2.40 12.49 -18.86
CA GLN A 320 -1.26 12.69 -19.75
C GLN A 320 -0.13 11.68 -19.48
N ARG A 321 0.20 10.90 -20.51
CA ARG A 321 1.31 9.94 -20.47
C ARG A 321 2.67 10.60 -20.30
N GLN A 322 3.46 10.03 -19.42
CA GLN A 322 4.82 10.44 -19.10
C GLN A 322 5.78 9.28 -19.29
N LEU A 323 6.91 9.54 -19.94
CA LEU A 323 8.06 8.64 -19.94
C LEU A 323 9.28 9.35 -19.38
N LEU A 324 9.79 8.86 -18.26
CA LEU A 324 10.94 9.40 -17.54
C LEU A 324 12.09 8.39 -17.60
N ARG A 325 13.31 8.89 -17.82
CA ARG A 325 14.55 8.14 -17.63
C ARG A 325 15.31 8.79 -16.50
N LEU A 326 15.35 8.12 -15.36
CA LEU A 326 15.97 8.58 -14.13
C LEU A 326 17.34 7.94 -13.93
N LYS A 327 18.26 8.71 -13.37
CA LYS A 327 19.59 8.28 -12.92
C LYS A 327 19.82 8.79 -11.51
N GLU A 328 20.35 7.91 -10.67
CA GLU A 328 20.94 8.29 -9.40
C GLU A 328 22.35 8.82 -9.70
N THR A 329 22.63 10.05 -9.25
CA THR A 329 23.85 10.81 -9.64
C THR A 329 24.79 11.10 -8.49
N GLY A 330 24.31 10.94 -7.27
CA GLY A 330 25.06 11.18 -6.06
C GLY A 330 24.24 10.77 -4.84
N GLN A 331 24.91 10.67 -3.71
CA GLN A 331 24.29 10.37 -2.43
C GLN A 331 25.06 11.14 -1.35
N ASP A 332 24.31 11.79 -0.47
CA ASP A 332 24.80 12.30 0.81
C ASP A 332 24.10 11.57 1.97
N ASP A 333 24.31 12.02 3.21
CA ASP A 333 23.74 11.37 4.40
C ASP A 333 22.21 11.48 4.50
N THR A 334 21.61 12.41 3.75
CA THR A 334 20.19 12.77 3.83
C THR A 334 19.42 12.46 2.56
N HIS A 335 20.07 12.48 1.39
CA HIS A 335 19.42 12.38 0.09
C HIS A 335 20.23 11.58 -0.94
N ILE A 336 19.50 10.88 -1.83
CA ILE A 336 20.03 10.35 -3.09
C ILE A 336 19.63 11.34 -4.20
N THR A 337 20.60 11.95 -4.89
CA THR A 337 20.35 12.93 -5.94
C THR A 337 19.95 12.27 -7.25
N LEU A 338 18.88 12.76 -7.86
CA LEU A 338 18.33 12.28 -9.13
C LEU A 338 18.53 13.31 -10.24
N SER A 339 18.86 12.81 -11.42
CA SER A 339 18.73 13.58 -12.66
C SER A 339 18.19 12.71 -13.78
N GLY A 340 17.69 13.34 -14.83
CA GLY A 340 17.15 12.59 -15.94
C GLY A 340 16.58 13.43 -17.05
N SER A 341 15.91 12.72 -17.95
CA SER A 341 15.19 13.33 -19.06
C SER A 341 13.95 12.50 -19.37
N GLY A 342 13.02 13.08 -20.11
CA GLY A 342 11.84 12.38 -20.52
C GLY A 342 11.14 13.04 -21.69
N HIS A 343 10.02 12.45 -22.07
CA HIS A 343 9.14 13.02 -23.07
C HIS A 343 7.68 12.69 -22.75
N SER A 344 6.80 13.54 -23.26
CA SER A 344 5.35 13.38 -23.27
C SER A 344 4.82 13.86 -24.62
N ALA A 345 3.49 13.82 -24.80
CA ALA A 345 2.84 14.45 -25.95
C ALA A 345 3.08 15.97 -26.06
N TRP A 346 3.46 16.65 -24.97
CA TRP A 346 3.74 18.10 -24.99
C TRP A 346 5.21 18.43 -25.28
N GLY A 347 6.09 17.43 -25.38
CA GLY A 347 7.48 17.59 -25.80
C GLY A 347 8.49 16.94 -24.87
N ARG A 348 9.76 17.32 -25.05
CA ARG A 348 10.90 16.82 -24.27
C ARG A 348 11.10 17.67 -23.03
N PHE A 349 11.45 17.02 -21.93
CA PHE A 349 11.71 17.67 -20.65
C PHE A 349 12.95 17.08 -19.97
N THR A 350 13.53 17.87 -19.08
CA THR A 350 14.56 17.43 -18.14
C THR A 350 13.95 17.23 -16.76
N VAL A 351 14.58 16.37 -15.97
CA VAL A 351 14.20 16.19 -14.57
C VAL A 351 15.41 16.27 -13.65
N SER A 352 15.22 16.89 -12.49
CA SER A 352 16.15 16.91 -11.36
C SER A 352 15.37 16.61 -10.10
N GLY A 353 16.01 16.09 -9.07
CA GLY A 353 15.30 15.74 -7.85
C GLY A 353 16.14 15.02 -6.82
N SER A 354 15.48 14.45 -5.83
CA SER A 354 16.11 13.69 -4.78
C SER A 354 15.17 12.64 -4.18
N VAL A 355 15.76 11.66 -3.50
CA VAL A 355 15.06 10.76 -2.58
C VAL A 355 15.54 11.07 -1.18
N ARG A 356 14.65 11.42 -0.27
CA ARG A 356 14.98 11.57 1.15
C ARG A 356 15.27 10.19 1.74
N ILE A 357 16.48 9.97 2.25
CA ILE A 357 16.91 8.66 2.75
C ILE A 357 16.06 8.22 3.94
N TRP A 358 15.66 9.17 4.80
CA TRP A 358 14.96 8.86 6.04
C TRP A 358 13.68 8.04 5.86
N ASP A 359 12.88 8.30 4.83
CA ASP A 359 11.61 7.60 4.56
C ASP A 359 11.41 7.17 3.10
N GLY A 360 12.34 7.47 2.21
CA GLY A 360 12.23 7.17 0.79
C GLY A 360 11.32 8.12 0.01
N LEU A 361 10.99 9.31 0.54
CA LEU A 361 10.18 10.29 -0.20
C LEU A 361 10.92 10.74 -1.47
N VAL A 362 10.31 10.52 -2.62
CA VAL A 362 10.80 10.91 -3.94
C VAL A 362 10.27 12.30 -4.26
N THR A 363 11.16 13.24 -4.60
CA THR A 363 10.81 14.56 -5.14
C THR A 363 11.49 14.72 -6.50
N VAL A 364 10.71 15.00 -7.55
CA VAL A 364 11.22 15.21 -8.91
C VAL A 364 10.65 16.51 -9.48
N HIS A 365 11.52 17.42 -9.84
CA HIS A 365 11.20 18.62 -10.60
C HIS A 365 11.34 18.34 -12.09
N LYS A 366 10.29 18.64 -12.84
CA LYS A 366 10.19 18.48 -14.29
C LYS A 366 10.11 19.85 -14.93
N THR A 367 10.93 20.10 -15.95
CA THR A 367 10.91 21.33 -16.74
C THR A 367 10.98 21.00 -18.21
N TYR A 368 10.05 21.52 -19.02
CA TYR A 368 10.11 21.35 -20.48
C TYR A 368 11.24 22.19 -21.08
N VAL A 369 11.89 21.65 -22.12
CA VAL A 369 13.01 22.33 -22.78
C VAL A 369 12.54 23.57 -23.56
N SER A 370 11.35 23.51 -24.13
CA SER A 370 10.81 24.54 -25.03
C SER A 370 9.61 25.30 -24.46
N ARG A 371 9.26 25.08 -23.19
CA ARG A 371 8.09 25.68 -22.54
C ARG A 371 8.44 26.14 -21.12
N ARG A 372 7.68 27.11 -20.61
CA ARG A 372 7.83 27.64 -19.24
C ARG A 372 7.15 26.77 -18.18
N GLU A 373 6.38 25.77 -18.59
CA GLU A 373 5.64 24.89 -17.69
C GLU A 373 6.62 24.01 -16.89
N ALA A 374 6.39 23.91 -15.58
CA ALA A 374 7.21 23.13 -14.67
C ALA A 374 6.32 22.46 -13.61
N TRP A 375 6.66 21.23 -13.24
CA TRP A 375 5.92 20.47 -12.23
C TRP A 375 6.86 19.89 -11.20
N THR A 376 6.37 19.78 -9.98
CA THR A 376 7.01 19.02 -8.91
C THR A 376 6.19 17.77 -8.66
N TYR A 377 6.80 16.59 -8.78
CA TYR A 377 6.25 15.30 -8.44
C TYR A 377 6.76 14.88 -7.06
N GLN A 378 5.87 14.49 -6.17
CA GLN A 378 6.19 13.97 -4.84
C GLN A 378 5.45 12.67 -4.58
N GLY A 379 6.16 11.64 -4.12
CA GLY A 379 5.57 10.34 -3.92
C GLY A 379 6.53 9.32 -3.33
N TYR A 380 6.10 8.06 -3.29
CA TYR A 380 6.91 6.95 -2.78
C TYR A 380 7.01 5.84 -3.81
N VAL A 381 8.14 5.13 -3.78
CA VAL A 381 8.31 3.88 -4.52
C VAL A 381 7.61 2.77 -3.74
N LEU A 382 6.61 2.14 -4.35
CA LEU A 382 5.90 0.99 -3.80
C LEU A 382 6.34 -0.29 -4.52
N GLY A 383 6.66 -1.32 -3.74
CA GLY A 383 7.07 -2.63 -4.26
C GLY A 383 8.21 -2.58 -5.30
N ARG A 384 9.10 -1.56 -5.23
CA ARG A 384 10.19 -1.29 -6.20
C ARG A 384 9.80 -1.19 -7.69
N HIS A 385 8.50 -1.05 -8.00
CA HIS A 385 8.02 -1.10 -9.39
C HIS A 385 7.05 0.04 -9.73
N ARG A 386 6.46 0.72 -8.75
CA ARG A 386 5.58 1.87 -8.95
C ARG A 386 6.07 3.08 -8.16
N ILE A 387 6.12 4.26 -8.78
CA ILE A 387 6.18 5.54 -8.07
C ILE A 387 4.75 6.07 -8.02
N VAL A 388 4.23 6.26 -6.81
CA VAL A 388 2.86 6.69 -6.57
C VAL A 388 2.88 7.99 -5.78
N GLY A 389 2.13 8.99 -6.23
CA GLY A 389 2.07 10.25 -5.50
C GLY A 389 1.26 11.32 -6.21
N ARG A 390 1.63 12.58 -5.94
CA ARG A 390 0.99 13.75 -6.50
C ARG A 390 1.99 14.63 -7.27
N TRP A 391 1.49 15.35 -8.26
CA TRP A 391 2.21 16.42 -8.92
C TRP A 391 1.59 17.75 -8.54
N ARG A 392 2.37 18.83 -8.60
CA ARG A 392 1.93 20.21 -8.44
C ARG A 392 2.50 21.07 -9.56
N ASP A 393 1.69 21.99 -10.08
CA ASP A 393 2.17 23.02 -11.00
C ASP A 393 3.00 24.07 -10.25
N VAL A 394 4.22 24.32 -10.73
CA VAL A 394 5.17 25.28 -10.16
C VAL A 394 5.68 26.26 -11.22
N ALA A 395 5.03 26.33 -12.37
CA ALA A 395 5.38 27.29 -13.42
C ALA A 395 5.21 28.75 -12.92
N PRO A 396 5.95 29.71 -13.49
CA PRO A 396 5.72 31.13 -13.20
C PRO A 396 4.28 31.53 -13.57
N GLY A 397 3.53 32.05 -12.59
CA GLY A 397 2.10 32.37 -12.76
C GLY A 397 1.16 31.16 -12.61
N ALA A 398 1.68 30.00 -12.20
CA ALA A 398 0.86 28.85 -11.84
C ALA A 398 -0.08 29.20 -10.69
N GLN A 399 -1.25 28.60 -10.73
CA GLN A 399 -2.24 28.79 -9.69
C GLN A 399 -1.85 28.05 -8.42
N THR A 400 -1.89 28.77 -7.30
CA THR A 400 -1.57 28.22 -5.99
C THR A 400 -2.45 27.01 -5.70
N GLY A 401 -1.80 25.88 -5.43
CA GLY A 401 -2.47 24.66 -5.00
C GLY A 401 -3.11 23.83 -6.12
N TYR A 402 -2.80 24.05 -7.40
CA TYR A 402 -3.21 23.15 -8.48
C TYR A 402 -2.33 21.89 -8.52
N GLU A 403 -2.96 20.73 -8.32
CA GLU A 403 -2.29 19.44 -8.16
C GLU A 403 -3.17 18.26 -8.58
N GLY A 404 -2.56 17.10 -8.77
CA GLY A 404 -3.27 15.88 -9.13
C GLY A 404 -2.44 14.63 -8.88
N PRO A 405 -3.03 13.44 -9.06
CA PRO A 405 -2.34 12.18 -8.82
C PRO A 405 -1.46 11.80 -10.01
N PHE A 406 -0.44 11.01 -9.74
CA PHE A 406 0.31 10.31 -10.76
C PHE A 406 0.72 8.93 -10.31
N VAL A 407 0.93 8.08 -11.31
CA VAL A 407 1.62 6.81 -11.14
C VAL A 407 2.60 6.60 -12.28
N LEU A 408 3.78 6.09 -11.95
CA LEU A 408 4.77 5.64 -12.92
C LEU A 408 5.16 4.21 -12.59
N SER A 409 5.13 3.32 -13.57
CA SER A 409 5.61 1.95 -13.47
C SER A 409 6.99 1.81 -14.11
N ARG A 410 7.84 0.95 -13.55
CA ARG A 410 9.15 0.64 -14.12
C ARG A 410 8.97 -0.21 -15.40
N ARG A 411 9.66 0.17 -16.48
CA ARG A 411 9.56 -0.50 -17.79
C ARG A 411 10.25 -1.86 -17.80
#